data_AF-A0A440I028-F1
#
_entry.id   AF-A0A440I028-F1
#
_cell.length_a   1.000
_cell.length_b   1.000
_cell.length_c   1.000
_cell.angle_alpha   90.00
_cell.angle_beta   90.00
_cell.angle_gamma   90.00
#
_symmetry.space_group_name_H-M   'P 1'
#
loop_
_entity.id
_entity.type
_entity.pdbx_description
1 polymer ?
#
loop_
_entity_poly.entity_id
_entity_poly.type
_entity_poly.pdbx_seq_one_letter_code
_entity_poly.pdbx_strand_id
1 'polypeptide(L)'
;MKPFDDLARYQPQVQGALRIVTASQFIEHGTKKLFNFPGHQTRRHLERAAPGSRHLEFAGGIPLALLTRPVASLLCGEMAIAYFMAHMPHDFFPVNNGGDAAISLCFIFLYLVFAGPGALALDNRRSA
;
A
#
# COMPACT_ATOMS: atom_id res chain seq x y z
N MET A 1 29.40 -20.79 -3.79
CA MET A 1 28.00 -20.34 -3.82
C MET A 1 27.85 -19.17 -2.87
N LYS A 2 27.41 -18.00 -3.35
CA LYS A 2 27.06 -16.92 -2.42
C LYS A 2 25.67 -17.29 -1.87
N PRO A 3 25.48 -17.42 -0.55
CA PRO A 3 24.25 -17.95 0.04
C PRO A 3 22.96 -17.19 -0.33
N PHE A 4 23.08 -15.98 -0.88
CA PHE A 4 21.96 -15.15 -1.32
C PHE A 4 21.53 -15.39 -2.78
N ASP A 5 22.35 -16.04 -3.61
CA ASP A 5 22.03 -16.30 -5.01
C ASP A 5 20.83 -17.26 -5.14
N ASP A 6 20.70 -18.21 -4.19
CA ASP A 6 19.61 -19.18 -4.14
C ASP A 6 18.25 -18.54 -3.76
N LEU A 7 18.23 -17.37 -3.12
CA LEU A 7 17.00 -16.69 -2.70
C LEU A 7 16.25 -16.07 -3.88
N ALA A 8 16.95 -15.71 -4.96
CA ALA A 8 16.36 -15.08 -6.14
C ALA A 8 15.25 -15.94 -6.76
N ARG A 9 15.34 -17.27 -6.63
CA ARG A 9 14.31 -18.22 -7.11
C ARG A 9 12.94 -18.01 -6.45
N TYR A 10 12.91 -17.41 -5.26
CA TYR A 10 11.70 -17.13 -4.49
C TYR A 10 11.15 -15.71 -4.67
N GLN A 11 11.81 -14.88 -5.49
CA GLN A 11 11.41 -13.50 -5.74
C GLN A 11 9.92 -13.37 -6.14
N PRO A 12 9.37 -14.18 -7.07
CA PRO A 12 7.96 -14.07 -7.45
C PRO A 12 6.98 -14.33 -6.30
N GLN A 13 7.31 -15.26 -5.39
CA GLN A 13 6.50 -15.62 -4.23
C GLN A 13 6.55 -14.51 -3.18
N VAL A 14 7.75 -13.99 -2.88
CA VAL A 14 7.94 -12.89 -1.92
C VAL A 14 7.26 -11.61 -2.42
N GLN A 15 7.32 -11.34 -3.72
CA GLN A 15 6.60 -10.21 -4.33
C GLN A 15 5.08 -10.35 -4.20
N GLY A 16 4.55 -11.56 -4.38
CA GLY A 16 3.14 -11.86 -4.11
C GLY A 16 2.76 -11.64 -2.65
N ALA A 17 3.60 -12.09 -1.71
CA ALA A 17 3.39 -11.90 -0.28
C ALA A 17 3.43 -10.41 0.10
N LEU A 18 4.41 -9.65 -0.42
CA LEU A 18 4.50 -8.21 -0.23
C LEU A 18 3.21 -7.52 -0.66
N ARG A 19 2.68 -7.86 -1.85
CA ARG A 19 1.42 -7.31 -2.36
C ARG A 19 0.25 -7.61 -1.43
N ILE A 20 0.13 -8.85 -0.95
CA ILE A 20 -0.96 -9.26 -0.04
C ILE A 20 -0.89 -8.46 1.27
N VAL A 21 0.28 -8.42 1.92
CA VAL A 21 0.45 -7.69 3.19
C VAL A 21 0.18 -6.20 3.01
N THR A 22 0.70 -5.61 1.93
CA THR A 22 0.48 -4.19 1.61
C THR A 22 -0.99 -3.89 1.37
N ALA A 23 -1.71 -4.74 0.61
CA ALA A 23 -3.14 -4.61 0.40
C ALA A 23 -3.92 -4.70 1.72
N SER A 24 -3.59 -5.66 2.58
CA SER A 24 -4.21 -5.82 3.90
C SER A 24 -4.01 -4.59 4.77
N GLN A 25 -2.79 -4.06 4.87
CA GLN A 25 -2.51 -2.84 5.63
C GLN A 25 -3.28 -1.64 5.07
N PHE A 26 -3.37 -1.52 3.75
CA PHE A 26 -4.10 -0.43 3.10
C PHE A 26 -5.61 -0.51 3.37
N ILE A 27 -6.18 -1.72 3.33
CA ILE A 27 -7.56 -1.98 3.72
C ILE A 27 -7.76 -1.61 5.20
N GLU A 28 -6.84 -1.95 6.10
CA GLU A 28 -6.92 -1.57 7.51
C GLU A 28 -6.97 -0.05 7.72
N HIS A 29 -6.21 0.72 6.95
CA HIS A 29 -6.32 2.18 6.96
C HIS A 29 -7.72 2.66 6.52
N GLY A 30 -8.27 2.06 5.46
CA GLY A 30 -9.62 2.33 4.98
C GLY A 30 -10.71 1.93 5.99
N THR A 31 -10.64 0.72 6.55
CA THR A 31 -11.60 0.23 7.55
C THR A 31 -11.53 1.01 8.83
N LYS A 32 -10.33 1.49 9.22
CA LYS A 32 -10.19 2.36 10.37
C LYS A 32 -10.95 3.65 10.13
N LYS A 33 -10.86 4.26 8.95
CA LYS A 33 -11.57 5.51 8.63
C LYS A 33 -13.07 5.36 8.36
N LEU A 34 -13.52 4.23 7.80
CA LEU A 34 -14.94 3.98 7.47
C LEU A 34 -15.73 3.32 8.59
N PHE A 35 -15.12 2.36 9.29
CA PHE A 35 -15.82 1.45 10.22
C PHE A 35 -15.24 1.48 11.63
N ASN A 36 -14.20 2.29 11.90
CA ASN A 36 -13.49 2.34 13.18
C ASN A 36 -12.94 0.97 13.63
N PHE A 37 -12.45 0.18 12.67
CA PHE A 37 -11.91 -1.16 12.89
C PHE A 37 -10.57 -1.35 12.13
N PRO A 38 -9.54 -1.99 12.70
CA PRO A 38 -9.40 -2.46 14.09
C PRO A 38 -9.31 -1.26 15.04
N GLY A 39 -10.19 -1.23 16.05
CA GLY A 39 -10.44 -0.04 16.85
C GLY A 39 -9.21 0.41 17.63
N HIS A 40 -9.08 1.75 17.80
CA HIS A 40 -8.30 2.57 18.75
C HIS A 40 -8.10 3.95 18.07
N GLN A 41 -9.17 4.72 17.88
CA GLN A 41 -9.12 6.03 17.20
C GLN A 41 -9.04 7.22 18.18
N THR A 42 -8.10 8.13 17.91
CA THR A 42 -8.22 9.54 18.28
C THR A 42 -8.89 10.27 17.12
N ARG A 43 -10.05 10.92 17.36
CA ARG A 43 -10.90 11.60 16.35
C ARG A 43 -10.18 12.60 15.42
N ARG A 44 -8.97 13.05 15.77
CA ARG A 44 -8.26 14.16 15.11
C ARG A 44 -7.78 13.88 13.67
N HIS A 45 -7.66 12.62 13.25
CA HIS A 45 -7.17 12.28 11.90
C HIS A 45 -8.27 12.27 10.81
N LEU A 46 -9.55 12.17 11.19
CA LEU A 46 -10.65 12.05 10.22
C LEU A 46 -10.93 13.37 9.48
N GLU A 47 -10.69 14.50 10.14
CA GLU A 47 -11.02 15.85 9.63
C GLU A 47 -10.05 16.38 8.58
N ARG A 48 -8.86 15.79 8.43
CA ARG A 48 -7.82 16.22 7.47
C ARG A 48 -7.67 15.32 6.25
N ALA A 49 -8.41 14.22 6.16
CA ALA A 49 -8.34 13.32 5.02
C ALA A 49 -9.01 13.95 3.80
N ALA A 50 -8.35 13.93 2.64
CA ALA A 50 -8.92 14.44 1.38
C ALA A 50 -10.26 13.75 1.07
N PRO A 51 -11.27 14.47 0.52
CA PRO A 51 -12.54 13.88 0.11
C PRO A 51 -12.31 12.67 -0.82
N GLY A 52 -12.89 11.52 -0.48
CA GLY A 52 -12.77 10.29 -1.28
C GLY A 52 -11.66 9.31 -0.87
N SER A 53 -10.62 9.75 -0.15
CA SER A 53 -9.50 8.88 0.31
C SER A 53 -9.97 7.65 1.09
N ARG A 54 -11.01 7.81 1.92
CA ARG A 54 -11.57 6.74 2.74
C ARG A 54 -12.16 5.58 1.93
N HIS A 55 -12.78 5.90 0.79
CA HIS A 55 -13.37 4.90 -0.10
C HIS A 55 -12.31 4.25 -0.98
N LEU A 56 -11.30 5.02 -1.40
CA LEU A 56 -10.20 4.52 -2.21
C LEU A 56 -9.24 3.64 -1.40
N GLU A 57 -9.02 3.96 -0.13
CA GLU A 57 -8.25 3.13 0.81
C GLU A 57 -8.90 1.78 1.07
N PHE A 58 -10.22 1.77 1.28
CA PHE A 58 -10.96 0.53 1.51
C PHE A 58 -11.18 -0.27 0.22
N ALA A 59 -11.61 0.39 -0.85
CA ALA A 59 -11.98 -0.27 -2.10
C ALA A 59 -10.78 -0.52 -3.02
N GLY A 60 -9.63 0.13 -2.83
CA GLY A 60 -8.43 0.00 -3.67
C GLY A 60 -7.54 -1.18 -3.31
N GLY A 61 -7.56 -1.66 -2.06
CA GLY A 61 -6.82 -2.86 -1.67
C GLY A 61 -7.38 -4.15 -2.28
N ILE A 62 -8.69 -4.21 -2.51
CA ILE A 62 -9.39 -5.37 -3.12
C ILE A 62 -8.99 -5.60 -4.59
N PRO A 63 -9.03 -4.60 -5.50
CA PRO A 63 -8.65 -4.75 -6.90
C PRO A 63 -7.13 -4.82 -7.10
N LEU A 64 -6.29 -4.48 -6.10
CA LEU A 64 -4.84 -4.70 -6.17
C LEU A 64 -4.50 -6.18 -6.43
N ALA A 65 -5.38 -7.10 -6.05
CA ALA A 65 -5.23 -8.53 -6.30
C ALA A 65 -5.46 -8.95 -7.78
N LEU A 66 -6.15 -8.11 -8.57
CA LEU A 66 -6.59 -8.41 -9.95
C LEU A 66 -6.00 -7.48 -11.01
N LEU A 67 -5.66 -6.25 -10.64
CA LEU A 67 -5.17 -5.19 -11.53
C LEU A 67 -3.97 -4.49 -10.88
N THR A 68 -2.96 -5.29 -10.51
CA THR A 68 -1.86 -4.83 -9.63
C THR A 68 -1.22 -3.52 -10.13
N ARG A 69 -0.90 -3.42 -11.43
CA ARG A 69 -0.21 -2.25 -11.99
C ARG A 69 -1.04 -0.95 -11.95
N PRO A 70 -2.22 -0.87 -12.59
CA PRO A 70 -2.99 0.37 -12.61
C PRO A 70 -3.47 0.78 -11.21
N VAL A 71 -3.83 -0.19 -10.36
CA VAL A 71 -4.23 0.11 -8.98
C VAL A 71 -3.03 0.61 -8.18
N ALA A 72 -1.87 -0.06 -8.25
CA ALA A 72 -0.66 0.41 -7.56
C ALA A 72 -0.24 1.82 -8.00
N SER A 73 -0.38 2.16 -9.29
CA SER A 73 -0.08 3.53 -9.76
C SER A 73 -0.96 4.58 -9.09
N LEU A 74 -2.25 4.30 -8.95
CA LEU A 74 -3.21 5.19 -8.31
C LEU A 74 -2.92 5.32 -6.80
N LEU A 75 -2.72 4.19 -6.12
CA LEU A 75 -2.43 4.16 -4.67
C LEU A 75 -1.08 4.81 -4.36
N CYS A 76 -0.09 4.67 -5.24
CA CYS A 76 1.18 5.40 -5.14
C CYS A 76 0.95 6.92 -5.14
N GLY A 77 0.11 7.43 -6.05
CA GLY A 77 -0.22 8.85 -6.11
C GLY A 77 -0.95 9.34 -4.86
N GLU A 78 -1.92 8.57 -4.37
CA GLU A 78 -2.65 8.90 -3.13
C GLU A 78 -1.71 8.99 -1.92
N MET A 79 -0.80 8.02 -1.77
CA MET A 79 0.15 7.99 -0.66
C MET A 79 1.21 9.10 -0.76
N ALA A 80 1.64 9.47 -1.96
CA ALA A 80 2.47 10.65 -2.17
C ALA A 80 1.76 11.91 -1.70
N ILE A 81 0.50 12.12 -2.11
CA ILE A 81 -0.32 13.25 -1.66
C ILE A 81 -0.46 13.24 -0.13
N ALA A 82 -0.76 12.09 0.47
CA ALA A 82 -0.88 11.94 1.91
C ALA A 82 0.41 12.37 2.64
N TYR A 83 1.57 11.92 2.16
CA TYR A 83 2.84 12.31 2.78
C TYR A 83 3.12 13.81 2.63
N PHE A 84 3.15 14.32 1.39
CA PHE A 84 3.57 15.69 1.13
C PHE A 84 2.59 16.75 1.63
N MET A 85 1.28 16.45 1.66
CA MET A 85 0.27 17.42 2.10
C MET A 85 -0.17 17.24 3.55
N ALA A 86 -0.18 16.02 4.11
CA ALA A 86 -0.69 15.78 5.45
C ALA A 86 0.39 15.54 6.51
N HIS A 87 1.57 15.04 6.13
CA HIS A 87 2.64 14.68 7.08
C HIS A 87 3.85 15.62 7.02
N MET A 88 4.40 15.87 5.82
CA MET A 88 5.59 16.71 5.64
C MET A 88 5.46 18.13 6.23
N PRO A 89 4.29 18.80 6.25
CA PRO A 89 4.15 20.11 6.89
C PRO A 89 4.37 20.11 8.41
N HIS A 90 4.29 18.94 9.07
CA HIS A 90 4.52 18.83 10.50
C HIS A 90 5.99 18.64 10.86
N ASP A 91 6.74 17.89 10.04
CA ASP A 91 8.19 17.69 10.11
C ASP A 91 8.63 17.04 8.79
N PHE A 92 9.88 17.21 8.36
CA PHE A 92 10.38 16.52 7.16
C PHE A 92 10.60 15.02 7.39
N PHE A 93 10.92 14.59 8.61
CA PHE A 93 11.26 13.21 8.93
C PHE A 93 9.99 12.38 9.25
N PRO A 94 9.71 11.27 8.52
CA PRO A 94 8.51 10.45 8.72
C PRO A 94 8.29 10.01 10.17
N VAL A 95 9.36 9.58 10.82
CA VAL A 95 9.36 9.12 12.22
C VAL A 95 8.90 10.20 13.21
N ASN A 96 9.04 11.48 12.86
CA ASN A 96 8.64 12.61 13.70
C ASN A 96 7.23 13.13 13.35
N ASN A 97 6.75 12.91 12.12
CA ASN A 97 5.46 13.43 11.63
C ASN A 97 4.35 12.36 11.53
N GLY A 98 4.64 11.11 11.88
CA GLY A 98 3.71 9.98 11.79
C GLY A 98 3.41 9.53 10.36
N GLY A 99 4.25 9.89 9.40
CA GLY A 99 4.10 9.66 7.96
C GLY A 99 4.82 8.42 7.45
N ASP A 100 5.37 7.58 8.34
CA ASP A 100 6.11 6.36 7.98
C ASP A 100 5.30 5.45 7.06
N ALA A 101 4.02 5.25 7.39
CA ALA A 101 3.12 4.43 6.57
C ALA A 101 2.89 5.07 5.20
N ALA A 102 2.63 6.38 5.13
CA ALA A 102 2.35 7.07 3.87
C ALA A 102 3.54 6.99 2.91
N ILE A 103 4.75 7.30 3.37
CA ILE A 103 5.93 7.25 2.49
C ILE A 103 6.32 5.81 2.12
N SER A 104 6.21 4.87 3.07
CA SER A 104 6.56 3.46 2.81
C SER A 104 5.60 2.83 1.81
N LEU A 105 4.29 3.01 2.00
CA LEU A 105 3.28 2.51 1.08
C LEU A 105 3.41 3.17 -0.30
N CYS A 106 3.75 4.47 -0.38
CA CYS A 106 4.04 5.14 -1.64
C CYS A 106 5.11 4.38 -2.44
N PHE A 107 6.27 4.09 -1.84
CA PHE A 107 7.36 3.41 -2.53
C PHE A 107 7.11 1.92 -2.76
N ILE A 108 6.36 1.24 -1.88
CA ILE A 108 5.94 -0.14 -2.12
C ILE A 108 4.99 -0.23 -3.32
N PHE A 109 4.00 0.66 -3.41
CA PHE A 109 3.12 0.71 -4.58
C PHE A 109 3.89 1.08 -5.84
N LEU A 110 4.82 2.05 -5.78
CA LEU A 110 5.71 2.36 -6.89
C LEU A 110 6.49 1.12 -7.35
N TYR A 111 7.05 0.35 -6.42
CA TYR A 111 7.72 -0.91 -6.73
C TYR A 111 6.77 -1.89 -7.44
N LEU A 112 5.54 -2.07 -6.97
CA LEU A 112 4.55 -2.97 -7.58
C LEU A 112 4.10 -2.54 -8.98
N VAL A 113 4.11 -1.24 -9.29
CA VAL A 113 3.87 -0.72 -10.66
C VAL A 113 4.88 -1.32 -11.63
N PHE A 114 6.18 -1.24 -11.29
CA PHE A 114 7.25 -1.68 -12.19
C PHE A 114 7.47 -3.19 -12.13
N ALA A 115 7.58 -3.75 -10.93
CA ALA A 115 7.87 -5.17 -10.71
C ALA A 115 6.68 -6.07 -11.09
N GLY A 116 5.45 -5.56 -11.05
CA GLY A 116 4.26 -6.32 -11.41
C GLY A 116 3.68 -7.20 -10.29
N PRO A 117 2.83 -8.19 -10.64
CA PRO A 117 1.91 -8.82 -9.68
C PRO A 117 2.46 -10.03 -8.89
N GLY A 118 3.59 -10.63 -9.30
CA GLY A 118 4.20 -11.79 -8.63
C GLY A 118 3.46 -13.12 -8.84
N ALA A 119 3.92 -14.20 -8.20
CA ALA A 119 3.41 -15.57 -8.43
C ALA A 119 2.00 -15.83 -7.83
N LEU A 120 1.58 -15.03 -6.85
CA LEU A 120 0.28 -15.18 -6.16
C LEU A 120 -0.85 -14.36 -6.80
N ALA A 121 -0.61 -13.85 -8.00
CA ALA A 121 -1.53 -13.06 -8.80
C ALA A 121 -2.60 -13.93 -9.46
N LEU A 122 -3.88 -13.61 -9.27
CA LEU A 122 -4.97 -14.35 -9.90
C LEU A 122 -5.00 -14.10 -11.42
N ASP A 123 -4.59 -12.91 -11.84
CA ASP A 123 -4.37 -12.43 -13.20
C ASP A 123 -3.25 -13.18 -13.95
N ASN A 124 -2.31 -13.82 -13.24
CA ASN A 124 -1.26 -14.64 -13.84
C ASN A 124 -1.69 -16.09 -14.18
N ARG A 125 -2.92 -16.51 -13.83
CA ARG A 125 -3.40 -17.88 -14.05
C ARG A 125 -3.87 -18.17 -15.49
N ARG A 126 -3.60 -17.28 -16.45
CA ARG A 126 -4.06 -17.41 -17.84
C ARG A 126 -3.02 -17.99 -18.82
N SER A 127 -1.97 -18.65 -18.32
CA SER A 127 -0.98 -19.35 -19.15
C SER A 127 -0.50 -20.69 -18.56
N ALA A 128 -1.41 -21.43 -17.91
CA ALA A 128 -1.22 -22.84 -17.60
C ALA A 128 -2.09 -23.69 -18.54
#